data_AF-A0AAF0H6S3-F1
#
_entry.id   AF-A0AAF0H6S3-F1
#
_cell.length_a   1.000
_cell.length_b   1.000
_cell.length_c   1.000
_cell.angle_alpha   90.00
_cell.angle_beta   90.00
_cell.angle_gamma   90.00
#
_symmetry.space_group_name_H-M   'P 1'
#
loop_
_entity.id
_entity.type
_entity.pdbx_description
1 polymer ?
#
loop_
_entity_poly.entity_id
_entity_poly.type
_entity_poly.pdbx_seq_one_letter_code
_entity_poly.pdbx_strand_id
1 'polypeptide(L)'
;MSNGLLIDTNIISVFSPDQKEKPSDDVKAWFHEQGEADTLYLSIMTVAEIEKGTRSLHRRGGTERAKRLNAWLDFILESFDDRILDVDPVVARIAGALEDAAIAKGRHPGLGDVIIAATAKAYDLTVITANMKHFIPLGVACDLPAILKPTKENEIKTPLF
;
A
#
# COMPACT_ATOMS: atom_id res chain seq x y z
N MET A 1 -11.49 -2.42 18.00
CA MET A 1 -12.02 -2.09 16.66
C MET A 1 -11.03 -1.09 16.10
N SER A 2 -10.51 -1.27 14.88
CA SER A 2 -9.52 -0.34 14.32
C SER A 2 -10.21 0.98 13.93
N ASN A 3 -9.45 2.07 13.94
CA ASN A 3 -9.94 3.40 13.57
C ASN A 3 -10.03 3.63 12.05
N GLY A 4 -9.57 2.66 11.25
CA GLY A 4 -9.62 2.70 9.80
C GLY A 4 -8.71 1.65 9.16
N LEU A 5 -8.44 1.83 7.87
CA LEU A 5 -7.72 0.94 6.99
C LEU A 5 -6.53 1.68 6.36
N LEU A 6 -5.32 1.16 6.53
CA LEU A 6 -4.13 1.67 5.86
C LEU A 6 -3.90 0.83 4.60
N ILE A 7 -4.03 1.44 3.43
CA ILE A 7 -3.87 0.76 2.16
C ILE A 7 -2.38 0.61 1.83
N ASP A 8 -1.94 -0.64 1.64
CA ASP A 8 -0.59 -0.96 1.19
C ASP A 8 -0.40 -0.62 -0.30
N THR A 9 0.84 -0.36 -0.69
CA THR A 9 1.24 0.00 -2.06
C THR A 9 0.76 -1.01 -3.09
N ASN A 10 0.83 -2.31 -2.78
CA ASN A 10 0.39 -3.36 -3.72
C ASN A 10 -1.13 -3.31 -3.98
N ILE A 11 -1.92 -2.85 -3.02
CA ILE A 11 -3.37 -2.76 -3.15
C ILE A 11 -3.76 -1.51 -3.93
N ILE A 12 -3.23 -0.33 -3.60
CA ILE A 12 -3.55 0.87 -4.36
C ILE A 12 -3.04 0.80 -5.82
N SER A 13 -1.95 0.07 -6.06
CA SER A 13 -1.37 -0.11 -7.39
C SER A 13 -2.28 -0.86 -8.38
N VAL A 14 -3.35 -1.53 -7.93
CA VAL A 14 -4.33 -2.15 -8.85
C VAL A 14 -5.12 -1.10 -9.66
N PHE A 15 -5.20 0.13 -9.16
CA PHE A 15 -5.87 1.24 -9.85
C PHE A 15 -4.94 2.01 -10.79
N SER A 16 -3.66 1.65 -10.85
CA SER A 16 -2.69 2.32 -11.69
C SER A 16 -3.13 2.32 -13.17
N PRO A 17 -2.91 3.43 -13.91
CA PRO A 17 -3.27 3.52 -15.32
C PRO A 17 -2.60 2.45 -16.18
N ASP A 18 -1.43 1.96 -15.76
CA ASP A 18 -0.62 0.99 -16.52
C ASP A 18 -0.94 -0.47 -16.23
N GLN A 19 -1.91 -0.75 -15.36
CA GLN A 19 -2.40 -2.11 -15.16
C GLN A 19 -3.08 -2.64 -16.41
N LYS A 20 -2.73 -3.89 -16.79
CA LYS A 20 -3.30 -4.58 -17.96
C LYS A 20 -4.78 -4.86 -17.75
N GLU A 21 -5.12 -5.29 -16.55
CA GLU A 21 -6.49 -5.57 -16.13
C GLU A 21 -6.92 -4.49 -15.16
N LYS A 22 -8.11 -3.94 -15.40
CA LYS A 22 -8.70 -2.96 -14.49
C LYS A 22 -9.39 -3.71 -13.34
N PRO A 23 -9.43 -3.12 -12.13
CA PRO A 23 -10.17 -3.69 -11.02
C PRO A 23 -11.64 -3.89 -11.42
N SER A 24 -12.27 -4.94 -10.89
CA SER A 24 -13.70 -5.19 -11.10
C SER A 24 -14.53 -4.03 -10.52
N ASP A 25 -15.76 -3.91 -10.99
CA ASP A 25 -16.65 -2.85 -10.49
C ASP A 25 -16.96 -3.03 -9.00
N ASP A 26 -16.99 -4.26 -8.50
CA ASP A 26 -17.14 -4.54 -7.07
C ASP A 26 -15.94 -4.02 -6.25
N VAL A 27 -14.72 -4.15 -6.76
CA VAL A 27 -13.52 -3.62 -6.11
C VAL A 27 -13.56 -2.09 -6.10
N LYS A 28 -13.96 -1.47 -7.21
CA LYS A 28 -14.14 -0.01 -7.27
C LYS A 28 -15.20 0.47 -6.28
N ALA A 29 -16.34 -0.22 -6.24
CA ALA A 29 -17.44 0.09 -5.32
C ALA A 29 -16.99 -0.01 -3.86
N TRP A 30 -16.26 -1.06 -3.50
CA TRP A 30 -15.71 -1.21 -2.15
C TRP A 30 -14.79 -0.04 -1.78
N PHE A 31 -13.86 0.34 -2.65
CA PHE A 31 -12.98 1.50 -2.41
C PHE A 31 -13.77 2.81 -2.27
N HIS A 32 -14.81 2.99 -3.07
CA HIS A 32 -15.70 4.14 -2.98
C HIS A 32 -16.42 4.18 -1.64
N GLU A 33 -17.05 3.07 -1.22
CA GLU A 33 -17.76 2.96 0.06
C GLU A 33 -16.85 3.21 1.26
N GLN A 34 -15.64 2.62 1.27
CA GLN A 34 -14.68 2.89 2.35
C GLN A 34 -14.16 4.33 2.31
N GLY A 35 -13.99 4.89 1.11
CA GLY A 35 -13.58 6.28 0.91
C GLY A 35 -14.61 7.28 1.42
N GLU A 36 -15.91 7.05 1.18
CA GLU A 36 -17.03 7.85 1.69
C GLU A 36 -17.19 7.76 3.21
N ALA A 37 -16.75 6.65 3.80
CA ALA A 37 -16.73 6.47 5.25
C ALA A 37 -15.53 7.15 5.93
N ASP A 38 -14.64 7.81 5.18
CA ASP A 38 -13.38 8.41 5.64
C ASP A 38 -12.48 7.42 6.41
N THR A 39 -12.53 6.14 6.03
CA THR A 39 -11.75 5.09 6.72
C THR A 39 -10.50 4.66 5.96
N LEU A 40 -10.26 5.15 4.76
CA LEU A 40 -9.10 4.80 3.94
C LEU A 40 -7.94 5.80 4.10
N TYR A 41 -6.77 5.27 4.45
CA TYR A 41 -5.54 6.02 4.63
C TYR A 41 -4.42 5.46 3.75
N LEU A 42 -3.43 6.30 3.45
CA LEU A 42 -2.16 5.89 2.85
C LEU A 42 -1.00 6.29 3.75
N SER A 43 0.08 5.51 3.74
CA SER A 43 1.35 5.96 4.31
C SER A 43 2.09 6.81 3.27
N ILE A 44 2.79 7.87 3.70
CA ILE A 44 3.72 8.60 2.84
C ILE A 44 4.80 7.67 2.23
N MET A 45 5.06 6.53 2.87
CA MET A 45 5.94 5.50 2.32
C MET A 45 5.41 4.92 1.01
N THR A 46 4.11 4.74 0.87
CA THR A 46 3.48 4.27 -0.37
C THR A 46 3.70 5.27 -1.51
N VAL A 47 3.59 6.57 -1.23
CA VAL A 47 3.90 7.64 -2.20
C VAL A 47 5.36 7.52 -2.67
N ALA A 48 6.30 7.37 -1.75
CA ALA A 48 7.72 7.22 -2.06
C ALA A 48 8.02 5.97 -2.91
N GLU A 49 7.32 4.86 -2.67
CA GLU A 49 7.45 3.64 -3.47
C GLU A 49 6.93 3.82 -4.89
N ILE A 50 5.78 4.47 -5.06
CA ILE A 50 5.20 4.76 -6.38
C ILE A 50 6.15 5.69 -7.16
N GLU A 51 6.62 6.79 -6.55
CA GLU A 51 7.56 7.72 -7.17
C GLU A 51 8.84 7.02 -7.62
N LYS A 52 9.42 6.17 -6.76
CA LYS A 52 10.59 5.35 -7.10
C LYS A 52 10.31 4.45 -8.31
N GLY A 53 9.13 3.80 -8.33
CA GLY A 53 8.66 2.98 -9.44
C GLY A 53 8.57 3.78 -10.75
N THR A 54 7.95 4.94 -10.71
CA THR A 54 7.80 5.84 -11.87
C THR A 54 9.15 6.31 -12.41
N ARG A 55 10.07 6.74 -11.54
CA ARG A 55 11.44 7.13 -11.93
C ARG A 55 12.21 5.97 -12.54
N SER A 56 12.07 4.76 -11.97
CA SER A 56 12.69 3.55 -12.52
C SER A 56 12.18 3.24 -13.92
N LEU A 57 10.87 3.32 -14.13
CA LEU A 57 10.23 3.09 -15.43
C LEU A 57 10.70 4.10 -16.48
N HIS A 58 10.77 5.38 -16.11
CA HIS A 58 11.29 6.43 -16.99
C HIS A 58 12.74 6.14 -17.40
N ARG A 59 13.64 5.81 -16.45
CA ARG A 59 15.04 5.46 -16.76
C ARG A 59 15.19 4.26 -17.70
N ARG A 60 14.23 3.33 -17.68
CA ARG A 60 14.20 2.14 -18.56
C ARG A 60 13.54 2.41 -19.93
N GLY A 61 13.24 3.66 -20.26
CA GLY A 61 12.65 4.07 -21.54
C GLY A 61 11.12 4.03 -21.60
N GLY A 62 10.44 3.76 -20.48
CA GLY A 62 8.98 3.77 -20.37
C GLY A 62 8.39 5.17 -20.22
N THR A 63 8.86 6.16 -20.98
CA THR A 63 8.57 7.59 -20.77
C THR A 63 7.07 7.90 -20.70
N GLU A 64 6.27 7.42 -21.65
CA GLU A 64 4.82 7.69 -21.68
C GLU A 64 4.07 7.01 -20.54
N ARG A 65 4.49 5.80 -20.15
CA ARG A 65 3.93 5.08 -18.99
C ARG A 65 4.25 5.83 -17.70
N ALA A 66 5.51 6.24 -17.52
CA ALA A 66 5.94 7.02 -16.38
C ALA A 66 5.19 8.35 -16.26
N LYS A 67 4.92 9.03 -17.38
CA LYS A 67 4.12 10.26 -17.40
C LYS A 67 2.70 10.03 -16.88
N ARG A 68 2.05 8.92 -17.27
CA ARG A 68 0.72 8.56 -16.76
C ARG A 68 0.75 8.19 -15.28
N LEU A 69 1.76 7.46 -14.83
CA LEU A 69 1.94 7.14 -13.41
C LEU A 69 2.14 8.40 -12.56
N ASN A 70 2.91 9.39 -13.03
CA ASN A 70 3.06 10.66 -12.33
C ASN A 70 1.73 11.39 -12.19
N ALA A 71 0.97 11.55 -13.30
CA ALA A 71 -0.34 12.21 -13.24
C ALA A 71 -1.32 11.46 -12.32
N TRP A 72 -1.24 10.13 -12.27
CA TRP A 72 -2.03 9.33 -11.34
C TRP A 72 -1.59 9.49 -9.89
N LEU A 73 -0.28 9.61 -9.62
CA LEU A 73 0.24 9.89 -8.29
C LEU A 73 -0.21 11.27 -7.81
N ASP A 74 -0.13 12.30 -8.67
CA ASP A 74 -0.63 13.64 -8.37
C ASP A 74 -2.11 13.60 -7.99
N PHE A 75 -2.92 12.87 -8.75
CA PHE A 75 -4.34 12.65 -8.43
C PHE A 75 -4.54 11.93 -7.08
N ILE A 76 -3.71 10.93 -6.74
CA ILE A 76 -3.78 10.26 -5.44
C ILE A 76 -3.46 11.24 -4.31
N LEU A 77 -2.42 12.06 -4.47
CA LEU A 77 -2.03 13.06 -3.47
C LEU A 77 -3.17 14.04 -3.21
N GLU A 78 -3.83 14.52 -4.27
CA GLU A 78 -4.99 15.42 -4.16
C GLU A 78 -6.22 14.72 -3.56
N SER A 79 -6.44 13.43 -3.87
CA SER A 79 -7.65 12.70 -3.44
C SER A 79 -7.60 12.19 -2.01
N PHE A 80 -6.41 11.84 -1.52
CA PHE A 80 -6.22 11.40 -0.15
C PHE A 80 -5.95 12.56 0.81
N ASP A 81 -5.29 13.63 0.35
CA ASP A 81 -5.02 14.86 1.12
C ASP A 81 -4.56 14.57 2.57
N ASP A 82 -5.37 14.93 3.57
CA ASP A 82 -5.11 14.75 5.00
C ASP A 82 -5.09 13.28 5.47
N ARG A 83 -5.49 12.34 4.61
CA ARG A 83 -5.46 10.89 4.85
C ARG A 83 -4.14 10.24 4.40
N ILE A 84 -3.17 11.04 3.94
CA ILE A 84 -1.79 10.60 3.76
C ILE A 84 -1.04 10.82 5.07
N LEU A 85 -0.67 9.73 5.74
CA LEU A 85 -0.05 9.74 7.05
C LEU A 85 1.47 9.82 6.95
N ASP A 86 2.02 10.87 7.57
CA ASP A 86 3.45 11.13 7.64
C ASP A 86 4.23 10.16 8.54
N VAL A 87 5.55 10.12 8.34
CA VAL A 87 6.49 9.53 9.29
C VAL A 87 6.98 10.60 10.24
N ASP A 88 6.29 10.73 11.37
CA ASP A 88 6.67 11.61 12.46
C ASP A 88 7.61 10.89 13.47
N PRO A 89 8.07 11.56 14.54
CA PRO A 89 8.90 10.91 15.56
C PRO A 89 8.23 9.73 16.27
N VAL A 90 6.89 9.69 16.37
CA VAL A 90 6.16 8.57 16.98
C VAL A 90 6.24 7.34 16.08
N VAL A 91 5.89 7.50 14.80
CA VAL A 91 5.99 6.45 13.78
C VAL A 91 7.43 5.94 13.68
N ALA A 92 8.42 6.84 13.64
CA ALA A 92 9.83 6.47 13.55
C ALA A 92 10.31 5.61 14.73
N ARG A 93 9.89 5.93 15.96
CA ARG A 93 10.23 5.14 17.15
C ARG A 93 9.54 3.77 17.15
N ILE A 94 8.29 3.70 16.70
CA ILE A 94 7.58 2.43 16.55
C ILE A 94 8.26 1.57 15.49
N ALA A 95 8.66 2.15 14.35
CA ALA A 95 9.37 1.46 13.28
C ALA A 95 10.64 0.76 13.78
N GLY A 96 11.52 1.48 14.48
CA GLY A 96 12.74 0.90 15.04
C GLY A 96 12.46 -0.24 16.02
N ALA A 97 11.44 -0.12 16.87
CA ALA A 97 11.05 -1.18 17.81
C ALA A 97 10.46 -2.41 17.10
N LEU A 98 9.68 -2.22 16.02
CA LEU A 98 9.12 -3.31 15.24
C LEU A 98 10.20 -4.07 14.46
N GLU A 99 11.14 -3.33 13.84
CA GLU A 99 12.25 -3.91 13.09
C GLU A 99 13.18 -4.73 13.99
N ASP A 100 13.59 -4.17 15.13
CA ASP A 100 14.42 -4.88 16.12
C ASP A 100 13.74 -6.16 16.62
N ALA A 101 12.46 -6.08 16.99
CA ALA A 101 11.69 -7.24 17.44
C ALA A 101 11.53 -8.33 16.36
N ALA A 102 11.46 -7.94 15.08
CA ALA A 102 11.43 -8.88 13.96
C ALA A 102 12.81 -9.54 13.75
N ILE A 103 13.89 -8.76 13.81
CA ILE A 103 15.27 -9.25 13.69
C ILE A 103 15.60 -10.23 14.81
N ALA A 104 15.19 -9.92 16.05
CA ALA A 104 15.35 -10.82 17.19
C ALA A 104 14.66 -12.18 17.00
N LYS A 105 13.66 -12.27 16.10
CA LYS A 105 12.96 -13.50 15.71
C LYS A 105 13.49 -14.11 14.40
N GLY A 106 14.64 -13.65 13.90
CA GLY A 106 15.25 -14.13 12.66
C GLY A 106 14.52 -13.68 11.39
N ARG A 107 13.81 -12.55 11.44
CA ARG A 107 13.10 -11.96 10.29
C ARG A 107 13.75 -10.64 9.89
N HIS A 108 13.87 -10.40 8.59
CA HIS A 108 14.47 -9.19 8.03
C HIS A 108 13.45 -8.49 7.14
N PRO A 109 12.50 -7.74 7.72
CA PRO A 109 11.50 -7.00 6.95
C PRO A 109 12.17 -5.87 6.14
N GLY A 110 11.57 -5.46 5.02
CA GLY A 110 12.03 -4.29 4.29
C GLY A 110 11.62 -2.99 5.00
N LEU A 111 12.40 -1.92 4.82
CA LEU A 111 12.09 -0.61 5.43
C LEU A 111 10.67 -0.13 5.07
N GLY A 112 10.21 -0.34 3.84
CA GLY A 112 8.86 0.02 3.42
C GLY A 112 7.77 -0.67 4.25
N ASP A 113 7.85 -2.00 4.38
CA ASP A 113 6.93 -2.80 5.20
C ASP A 113 6.96 -2.34 6.68
N VAL A 114 8.16 -2.06 7.22
CA VAL A 114 8.35 -1.59 8.60
C VAL A 114 7.66 -0.24 8.81
N ILE A 115 7.86 0.73 7.91
CA ILE A 115 7.26 2.05 8.03
C ILE A 115 5.73 1.96 7.90
N ILE A 116 5.21 1.22 6.92
CA ILE A 116 3.76 1.04 6.77
C ILE A 116 3.16 0.39 8.02
N ALA A 117 3.79 -0.65 8.56
CA ALA A 117 3.34 -1.29 9.80
C ALA A 117 3.39 -0.34 10.99
N ALA A 118 4.45 0.46 11.11
CA ALA A 118 4.61 1.44 12.18
C ALA A 118 3.55 2.53 12.10
N THR A 119 3.26 3.05 10.90
CA THR A 119 2.16 3.98 10.66
C THR A 119 0.83 3.35 11.08
N ALA A 120 0.50 2.15 10.62
CA ALA A 120 -0.74 1.48 11.01
C ALA A 120 -0.88 1.33 12.54
N LYS A 121 0.22 0.95 13.20
CA LYS A 121 0.25 0.80 14.65
C LYS A 121 0.11 2.12 15.41
N ALA A 122 0.70 3.20 14.91
CA ALA A 122 0.63 4.52 15.54
C ALA A 122 -0.80 5.09 15.53
N TYR A 123 -1.56 4.80 14.48
CA TYR A 123 -2.92 5.32 14.26
C TYR A 123 -4.04 4.30 14.55
N ASP A 124 -3.70 3.12 15.07
CA ASP A 124 -4.62 1.99 15.35
C ASP A 124 -5.44 1.58 14.10
N LEU A 125 -4.75 1.40 12.98
CA LEU A 125 -5.32 1.03 11.68
C LEU A 125 -5.01 -0.44 11.35
N THR A 126 -5.83 -1.01 10.46
CA THR A 126 -5.57 -2.34 9.87
C THR A 126 -4.90 -2.18 8.51
N VAL A 127 -3.76 -2.84 8.28
CA VAL A 127 -3.08 -2.84 6.98
C VAL A 127 -3.86 -3.70 5.98
N ILE A 128 -4.33 -3.11 4.89
CA ILE A 128 -4.94 -3.84 3.77
C ILE A 128 -3.86 -4.18 2.76
N THR A 129 -3.55 -5.47 2.62
CA THR A 129 -2.40 -5.94 1.83
C THR A 129 -2.60 -7.33 1.25
N ALA A 130 -2.12 -7.56 0.02
CA ALA A 130 -2.04 -8.90 -0.55
C ALA A 130 -0.86 -9.73 0.03
N ASN A 131 0.09 -9.08 0.72
CA ASN A 131 1.32 -9.68 1.21
C ASN A 131 1.37 -9.79 2.74
N MET A 132 0.32 -10.36 3.35
CA MET A 132 0.19 -10.48 4.82
C MET A 132 1.43 -11.07 5.51
N LYS A 133 2.18 -11.94 4.83
CA LYS A 133 3.44 -12.52 5.32
C LYS A 133 4.52 -11.49 5.71
N HIS A 134 4.49 -10.27 5.15
CA HIS A 134 5.43 -9.20 5.52
C HIS A 134 5.04 -8.51 6.83
N PHE A 135 3.73 -8.44 7.12
CA PHE A 135 3.18 -7.71 8.26
C PHE A 135 2.94 -8.58 9.50
N ILE A 136 2.67 -9.87 9.30
CA ILE A 136 2.51 -10.85 10.40
C ILE A 136 3.71 -10.81 11.39
N PRO A 137 4.99 -10.83 10.94
CA PRO A 137 6.13 -10.76 11.85
C PRO A 137 6.23 -9.45 12.64
N LEU A 138 5.68 -8.36 12.09
CA LEU A 138 5.65 -7.02 12.69
C LEU A 138 4.52 -6.88 13.72
N GLY A 139 3.64 -7.87 13.84
CA GLY A 139 2.62 -7.94 14.89
C GLY A 139 1.57 -6.83 14.81
N VAL A 140 1.27 -6.36 13.61
CA VAL A 140 0.20 -5.39 13.33
C VAL A 140 -1.02 -6.09 12.75
N ALA A 141 -2.20 -5.49 12.92
CA ALA A 141 -3.40 -5.99 12.26
C ALA A 141 -3.25 -5.84 10.75
N CYS A 142 -3.46 -6.93 10.01
CA CYS A 142 -3.46 -6.92 8.56
C CYS A 142 -4.52 -7.87 8.00
N ASP A 143 -5.13 -7.51 6.87
CA ASP A 143 -6.14 -8.32 6.19
C ASP A 143 -6.07 -8.15 4.66
N LEU A 144 -6.61 -9.14 3.96
CA LEU A 144 -6.98 -9.04 2.55
C LEU A 144 -8.49 -9.34 2.44
N PRO A 145 -9.33 -8.28 2.38
CA PRO A 145 -10.76 -8.41 2.18
C PRO A 145 -11.08 -9.35 1.01
N ALA A 146 -12.09 -10.20 1.18
CA ALA A 146 -12.43 -11.24 0.19
C ALA A 146 -12.70 -10.64 -1.20
N ILE A 147 -13.25 -9.43 -1.25
CA ILE A 147 -13.52 -8.70 -2.50
C ILE A 147 -12.24 -8.32 -3.27
N LEU A 148 -11.11 -8.16 -2.57
CA LEU A 148 -9.81 -7.83 -3.16
C LEU A 148 -9.00 -9.08 -3.56
N LYS A 149 -9.51 -10.28 -3.27
CA LYS A 149 -8.84 -11.52 -3.68
C LYS A 149 -9.03 -11.71 -5.18
N PRO A 150 -7.97 -12.07 -5.93
CA PRO A 150 -8.13 -12.43 -7.33
C PRO A 150 -9.13 -13.58 -7.44
N THR A 151 -10.13 -13.44 -8.29
CA THR A 151 -11.03 -14.52 -8.65
C THR A 151 -10.25 -15.59 -9.41
N LYS A 152 -10.64 -16.86 -9.30
CA LYS A 152 -9.94 -18.02 -9.93
C LYS A 152 -9.78 -17.90 -11.45
N GLU A 153 -10.47 -16.98 -12.12
CA GLU A 153 -10.29 -16.68 -13.54
C GLU A 153 -9.01 -15.85 -13.84
N ASN A 154 -8.43 -15.18 -12.85
CA ASN A 154 -7.24 -14.32 -12.98
C ASN A 154 -5.92 -14.98 -12.52
N GLU A 155 -5.93 -16.26 -12.11
CA GLU A 155 -4.70 -16.99 -11.73
C GLU A 155 -3.84 -17.38 -12.95
N ILE A 156 -4.34 -17.22 -14.18
CA ILE A 156 -3.60 -17.56 -15.40
C ILE A 156 -2.90 -16.32 -15.96
N LYS A 157 -1.67 -16.11 -15.49
CA LYS A 157 -0.56 -15.29 -16.05
C LYS A 157 -0.34 -13.92 -15.40
N THR A 158 0.44 -13.91 -14.33
CA THR A 158 1.40 -12.82 -14.11
C THR A 158 2.79 -13.30 -14.52
N PRO A 159 3.40 -12.79 -15.62
CA PRO A 159 4.83 -13.00 -15.83
C PRO A 159 5.59 -12.07 -14.89
N LEU A 160 6.58 -12.65 -14.20
CA LEU A 160 7.68 -11.92 -13.58
C LEU A 160 8.35 -11.04 -14.65
N PHE A 161 8.21 -9.73 -14.51
CA PHE A 161 9.16 -8.74 -14.99
C PHE A 161 9.31 -7.65 -13.95
#